data_AF-A0A9C7UL65-F1
#
_entry.id   AF-A0A9C7UL65-F1
#
_cell.length_a   1.000
_cell.length_b   1.000
_cell.length_c   1.000
_cell.angle_alpha   90.00
_cell.angle_beta   90.00
_cell.angle_gamma   90.00
#
_symmetry.space_group_name_H-M   'P 1'
#
loop_
_entity.id
_entity.type
_entity.pdbx_description
1 polymer ?
#
loop_
_entity_poly.entity_id
_entity_poly.type
_entity_poly.pdbx_seq_one_letter_code
_entity_poly.pdbx_strand_id
1 'polypeptide(L)'
;MMHYTQVFQSQGPDSSALSSVGRPLAGVDTRILDSTGRDVPTGETGELVVRGPNVATKYLDRPEISESAFKNGWFYTGDIGSIDSDGFLSIVDRKKDMIITGGENVYSAEVEAVLRQHPQISDAAVIGVPDDTYGEAVFAVLVAAGQTAPKSNPS
;
A
#
# COMPACT_ATOMS: atom_id res chain seq x y z
N MET A 1 -29.38 42.62 -19.42
CA MET A 1 -28.57 41.90 -20.44
C MET A 1 -27.10 42.16 -20.10
N MET A 2 -26.28 41.25 -19.62
CA MET A 2 -26.48 39.99 -18.89
C MET A 2 -25.57 40.08 -17.65
N HIS A 3 -26.01 39.56 -16.50
CA HIS A 3 -25.12 39.29 -15.37
C HIS A 3 -24.43 37.96 -15.67
N TYR A 4 -23.08 37.95 -15.75
CA TYR A 4 -22.31 36.73 -15.85
C TYR A 4 -21.69 36.45 -14.47
N THR A 5 -22.36 35.61 -13.67
CA THR A 5 -21.77 35.05 -12.46
C THR A 5 -20.96 33.83 -12.89
N GLN A 6 -19.63 33.94 -12.90
CA GLN A 6 -18.77 32.76 -12.93
C GLN A 6 -18.97 31.99 -11.62
N VAL A 7 -19.64 30.86 -11.71
CA VAL A 7 -19.66 29.87 -10.63
C VAL A 7 -18.29 29.19 -10.67
N PHE A 8 -17.40 29.54 -9.75
CA PHE A 8 -16.27 28.68 -9.42
C PHE A 8 -16.86 27.42 -8.78
N GLN A 9 -17.07 26.37 -9.56
CA GLN A 9 -17.19 25.04 -8.99
C GLN A 9 -15.80 24.67 -8.47
N SER A 10 -15.65 24.65 -7.15
CA SER A 10 -14.49 24.06 -6.50
C SER A 10 -14.42 22.60 -6.91
N GLN A 11 -13.51 22.27 -7.81
CA GLN A 11 -13.00 20.91 -7.89
C GLN A 11 -12.34 20.67 -6.52
N GLY A 12 -12.86 19.69 -5.77
CA GLY A 12 -12.21 19.23 -4.55
C GLY A 12 -10.77 18.79 -4.83
N PRO A 13 -9.92 18.63 -3.80
CA PRO A 13 -8.55 18.17 -4.01
C PRO A 13 -8.57 16.90 -4.86
N ASP A 14 -7.67 16.84 -5.86
CA ASP A 14 -7.51 15.70 -6.77
C ASP A 14 -7.59 14.40 -5.97
N SER A 15 -8.38 13.44 -6.45
CA SER A 15 -8.67 12.19 -5.73
C SER A 15 -7.42 11.41 -5.30
N SER A 16 -6.28 11.63 -5.96
CA SER A 16 -4.97 11.11 -5.56
C SER A 16 -4.46 11.74 -4.26
N ALA A 17 -4.58 13.06 -4.08
CA ALA A 17 -4.12 13.75 -2.87
C ALA A 17 -4.89 13.30 -1.62
N LEU A 18 -6.19 12.99 -1.75
CA LEU A 18 -7.04 12.52 -0.66
C LEU A 18 -6.73 11.09 -0.19
N SER A 19 -6.14 10.27 -1.06
CA SER A 19 -5.74 8.88 -0.76
C SER A 19 -4.23 8.71 -0.56
N SER A 20 -3.44 9.74 -0.87
CA SER A 20 -1.99 9.76 -0.68
C SER A 20 -1.59 9.90 0.79
N VAL A 21 -0.40 9.40 1.11
CA VAL A 21 0.31 9.70 2.36
C VAL A 21 1.15 10.99 2.25
N GLY A 22 0.91 11.80 1.22
CA GLY A 22 1.62 13.04 0.94
C GLY A 22 2.86 12.85 0.07
N ARG A 23 3.79 13.80 0.15
CA ARG A 23 5.06 13.78 -0.59
C ARG A 23 6.23 13.39 0.33
N PRO A 24 7.32 12.84 -0.22
CA PRO A 24 8.55 12.61 0.53
C PRO A 24 9.03 13.85 1.28
N LEU A 25 9.55 13.65 2.49
CA LEU A 25 10.15 14.72 3.30
C LEU A 25 11.38 15.29 2.59
N ALA A 26 11.56 16.60 2.67
CA ALA A 26 12.77 17.25 2.14
C ALA A 26 14.04 16.63 2.73
N GLY A 27 14.98 16.25 1.87
CA GLY A 27 16.22 15.57 2.26
C GLY A 27 16.09 14.05 2.49
N VAL A 28 14.93 13.47 2.20
CA VAL A 28 14.71 12.02 2.14
C VAL A 28 14.49 11.61 0.69
N ASP A 29 15.41 10.81 0.17
CA ASP A 29 15.23 10.17 -1.13
C ASP A 29 14.25 9.00 -0.98
N THR A 30 13.37 8.83 -1.98
CA THR A 30 12.39 7.74 -2.02
C THR A 30 12.38 7.13 -3.42
N ARG A 31 12.18 5.81 -3.50
CA ARG A 31 12.01 5.06 -4.74
C ARG A 31 10.95 3.98 -4.54
N ILE A 32 10.31 3.60 -5.64
CA ILE A 32 9.40 2.44 -5.69
C ILE A 32 10.10 1.37 -6.53
N LEU A 33 10.37 0.21 -5.94
CA LEU A 33 11.14 -0.85 -6.58
C LEU A 33 10.29 -2.09 -6.89
N ASP A 34 10.55 -2.72 -8.02
CA ASP A 34 10.03 -4.04 -8.35
C ASP A 34 10.68 -5.15 -7.49
N SER A 35 10.22 -6.39 -7.64
CA SER A 35 10.75 -7.56 -6.93
C SER A 35 12.23 -7.86 -7.26
N THR A 36 12.75 -7.30 -8.35
CA THR A 36 14.16 -7.43 -8.78
C THR A 36 15.04 -6.29 -8.28
N GLY A 37 14.47 -5.29 -7.59
CA GLY A 37 15.18 -4.13 -7.06
C GLY A 37 15.42 -3.01 -8.08
N ARG A 38 14.65 -2.97 -9.18
CA ARG A 38 14.70 -1.89 -10.19
C ARG A 38 13.56 -0.91 -9.98
N ASP A 39 13.74 0.35 -10.37
CA ASP A 39 12.65 1.33 -10.33
C ASP A 39 11.50 0.88 -11.21
N VAL A 40 10.28 1.00 -10.69
CA VAL A 40 9.07 0.87 -11.49
C VAL A 40 8.76 2.21 -12.20
N PRO A 41 8.03 2.18 -13.33
CA PRO A 41 7.46 3.37 -13.94
C PRO A 41 6.59 4.19 -12.98
N THR A 42 6.47 5.50 -13.23
CA THR A 42 5.59 6.40 -12.46
C THR A 42 4.15 5.86 -12.42
N GLY A 43 3.56 5.85 -11.23
CA GLY A 43 2.22 5.32 -10.98
C GLY A 43 2.13 3.80 -10.83
N GLU A 44 3.17 3.04 -11.19
CA GLU A 44 3.19 1.60 -10.94
C GLU A 44 3.52 1.28 -9.48
N THR A 45 3.01 0.14 -9.02
CA THR A 45 3.12 -0.30 -7.65
C THR A 45 4.38 -1.14 -7.43
N GLY A 46 5.08 -0.89 -6.32
CA GLY A 46 6.24 -1.65 -5.89
C GLY A 46 6.58 -1.39 -4.42
N GLU A 47 7.71 -1.89 -3.96
CA GLU A 47 8.16 -1.68 -2.60
C GLU A 47 8.75 -0.28 -2.43
N LEU A 48 8.24 0.47 -1.45
CA LEU A 48 8.80 1.75 -1.05
C LEU A 48 10.14 1.54 -0.34
N VAL A 49 11.16 2.22 -0.86
CA VAL A 49 12.47 2.30 -0.20
C VAL A 49 12.85 3.76 0.04
N VAL A 50 13.51 4.01 1.17
CA VAL A 50 13.86 5.36 1.60
C VAL A 50 15.32 5.48 2.01
N ARG A 51 15.90 6.66 1.83
CA ARG A 51 17.27 6.98 2.26
C ARG A 51 17.35 8.44 2.71
N GLY A 52 17.95 8.69 3.85
CA GLY A 52 18.11 10.04 4.36
C GLY A 52 18.81 10.08 5.72
N PRO A 53 19.16 11.27 6.21
CA PRO A 53 19.88 11.45 7.49
C PRO A 53 19.04 11.05 8.72
N ASN A 54 17.72 10.97 8.56
CA ASN A 54 16.77 10.57 9.59
C ASN A 54 16.45 9.06 9.57
N VAL A 55 17.03 8.30 8.64
CA VAL A 55 16.80 6.84 8.53
C VAL A 55 17.80 6.12 9.43
N ALA A 56 17.31 5.15 10.21
CA ALA A 56 18.15 4.29 11.04
C ALA A 56 19.17 3.52 10.19
N THR A 57 20.25 3.01 10.78
CA THR A 57 21.27 2.23 10.07
C THR A 57 21.17 0.73 10.33
N LYS A 58 20.46 0.32 11.38
CA LYS A 58 20.21 -1.08 11.76
C LYS A 58 19.13 -1.19 12.83
N TYR A 59 18.62 -2.40 13.01
CA TYR A 59 17.90 -2.81 14.22
C TYR A 59 18.88 -3.28 15.30
N LEU A 60 18.67 -2.82 16.54
CA LEU A 60 19.50 -3.21 17.68
C LEU A 60 19.35 -4.73 17.94
N ASP A 61 20.49 -5.42 18.06
CA ASP A 61 20.57 -6.87 18.34
C ASP A 61 19.79 -7.78 17.38
N ARG A 62 19.56 -7.30 16.14
CA ARG A 62 18.86 -8.02 15.07
C ARG A 62 19.63 -7.92 13.75
N PRO A 63 20.81 -8.57 13.62
CA PRO A 63 21.65 -8.46 12.43
C PRO A 63 20.96 -8.96 11.16
N GLU A 64 20.28 -10.11 11.20
CA GLU A 64 19.58 -10.69 10.03
C GLU A 64 18.45 -9.79 9.51
N ILE A 65 17.66 -9.20 10.40
CA ILE A 65 16.61 -8.24 10.04
C ILE A 65 17.25 -6.96 9.49
N SER A 66 18.39 -6.54 10.04
CA SER A 66 19.11 -5.35 9.57
C SER A 66 19.65 -5.55 8.15
N GLU A 67 20.24 -6.70 7.85
CA GLU A 67 20.77 -7.00 6.51
C GLU A 67 19.66 -7.08 5.46
N SER A 68 18.49 -7.60 5.81
CA SER A 68 17.35 -7.67 4.89
C SER A 68 16.63 -6.34 4.70
N ALA A 69 16.59 -5.49 5.74
CA ALA A 69 15.92 -4.20 5.73
C ALA A 69 16.80 -3.05 5.21
N PHE A 70 18.12 -3.10 5.42
CA PHE A 70 19.05 -2.05 5.00
C PHE A 70 20.01 -2.58 3.93
N LYS A 71 19.68 -2.36 2.65
CA LYS A 71 20.43 -2.90 1.51
C LYS A 71 20.82 -1.78 0.55
N ASN A 72 22.06 -1.81 0.05
CA ASN A 72 22.56 -0.84 -0.94
C ASN A 72 22.37 0.64 -0.53
N GLY A 73 22.41 0.93 0.79
CA GLY A 73 22.19 2.27 1.34
C GLY A 73 20.72 2.72 1.41
N TRP A 74 19.77 1.81 1.18
CA TRP A 74 18.34 2.06 1.26
C TRP A 74 17.71 1.25 2.40
N PHE A 75 16.73 1.86 3.07
CA PHE A 75 15.83 1.17 3.99
C PHE A 75 14.58 0.69 3.24
N TYR A 76 14.34 -0.61 3.28
CA TYR A 76 13.19 -1.29 2.70
C TYR A 76 12.08 -1.29 3.74
N THR A 77 11.03 -0.48 3.54
CA THR A 77 10.00 -0.26 4.57
C THR A 77 9.05 -1.46 4.69
N GLY A 78 9.02 -2.30 3.65
CA GLY A 78 8.04 -3.37 3.48
C GLY A 78 6.63 -2.87 3.16
N ASP A 79 6.48 -1.57 2.87
CA ASP A 79 5.24 -1.01 2.35
C ASP A 79 5.23 -1.09 0.83
N ILE A 80 4.06 -1.39 0.29
CA ILE A 80 3.80 -1.42 -1.14
C ILE A 80 3.03 -0.17 -1.51
N GLY A 81 3.49 0.52 -2.55
CA GLY A 81 2.94 1.81 -2.93
C GLY A 81 3.37 2.25 -4.32
N SER A 82 2.92 3.43 -4.70
CA SER A 82 3.23 4.08 -5.98
C SER A 82 3.45 5.57 -5.78
N ILE A 83 4.24 6.19 -6.67
CA ILE A 83 4.40 7.64 -6.71
C ILE A 83 3.82 8.13 -8.05
N ASP A 84 2.88 9.07 -7.98
CA ASP A 84 2.26 9.65 -9.18
C ASP A 84 3.13 10.73 -9.86
N SER A 85 2.67 11.26 -10.99
CA SER A 85 3.38 12.30 -11.75
C SER A 85 3.54 13.62 -10.99
N ASP A 86 2.70 13.86 -10.00
CA ASP A 86 2.75 15.02 -9.12
C ASP A 86 3.59 14.77 -7.86
N GLY A 87 4.21 13.59 -7.75
CA GLY A 87 5.09 13.20 -6.66
C GLY A 87 4.37 12.80 -5.37
N PHE A 88 3.06 12.59 -5.41
CA PHE A 88 2.31 12.06 -4.27
C PHE A 88 2.52 10.55 -4.15
N LEU A 89 2.83 10.12 -2.92
CA LEU A 89 3.03 8.73 -2.56
C LEU A 89 1.70 8.16 -2.04
N SER A 90 1.33 6.99 -2.55
CA SER A 90 0.21 6.19 -2.02
C SER A 90 0.75 4.88 -1.47
N ILE A 91 0.24 4.44 -0.31
CA ILE A 91 0.52 3.12 0.26
C ILE A 91 -0.74 2.28 0.09
N VAL A 92 -0.59 1.14 -0.56
CA VAL A 92 -1.72 0.27 -0.91
C VAL A 92 -1.66 -1.07 -0.20
N ASP A 93 -0.50 -1.54 0.26
CA ASP A 93 -0.40 -2.81 0.99
C ASP A 93 0.91 -2.93 1.78
N ARG A 94 1.10 -4.06 2.45
CA ARG A 94 2.36 -4.52 3.03
C ARG A 94 2.90 -5.68 2.20
N LYS A 95 4.21 -5.67 1.94
CA LYS A 95 4.88 -6.69 1.11
C LYS A 95 4.67 -8.12 1.59
N LYS A 96 4.56 -8.30 2.91
CA LYS A 96 4.32 -9.61 3.54
C LYS A 96 2.86 -10.07 3.49
N ASP A 97 1.94 -9.15 3.21
CA ASP A 97 0.49 -9.41 3.17
C ASP A 97 0.01 -9.49 1.69
N MET A 98 0.85 -9.09 0.73
CA MET A 98 0.66 -9.31 -0.72
C MET A 98 0.63 -10.80 -1.06
N ILE A 99 -0.36 -11.21 -1.86
CA ILE A 99 -0.60 -12.59 -2.27
C ILE A 99 -0.02 -12.80 -3.66
N ILE A 100 0.73 -13.87 -3.89
CA ILE A 100 1.25 -14.23 -5.21
C ILE A 100 0.54 -15.49 -5.70
N THR A 101 -0.43 -15.32 -6.59
CA THR A 101 -1.25 -16.40 -7.12
C THR A 101 -0.99 -16.58 -8.61
N GLY A 102 -0.50 -17.75 -9.02
CA GLY A 102 -0.24 -18.04 -10.44
C GLY A 102 0.84 -17.16 -11.08
N GLY A 103 1.70 -16.53 -10.28
CA GLY A 103 2.73 -15.59 -10.73
C GLY A 103 2.29 -14.12 -10.75
N GLU A 104 1.04 -13.83 -10.39
CA GLU A 104 0.49 -12.47 -10.34
C GLU A 104 0.45 -11.94 -8.90
N ASN A 105 0.77 -10.66 -8.74
CA ASN A 105 0.69 -9.97 -7.45
C ASN A 105 -0.75 -9.50 -7.20
N VAL A 106 -1.33 -9.88 -6.07
CA VAL A 106 -2.65 -9.45 -5.61
C VAL A 106 -2.48 -8.69 -4.30
N TYR A 107 -2.91 -7.42 -4.31
CA TYR A 107 -2.88 -6.55 -3.14
C TYR A 107 -4.14 -6.77 -2.30
N SER A 108 -3.96 -7.28 -1.09
CA SER A 108 -5.03 -7.68 -0.18
C SER A 108 -6.00 -6.51 0.08
N ALA A 109 -5.46 -5.32 0.39
CA ALA A 109 -6.26 -4.14 0.68
C ALA A 109 -7.12 -3.65 -0.50
N GLU A 110 -6.69 -3.87 -1.75
CA GLU A 110 -7.49 -3.54 -2.93
C GLU A 110 -8.71 -4.45 -3.01
N VAL A 111 -8.51 -5.75 -2.84
CA VAL A 111 -9.59 -6.74 -2.81
C VAL A 111 -10.54 -6.45 -1.65
N GLU A 112 -10.02 -6.13 -0.46
CA GLU A 112 -10.82 -5.73 0.69
C GLU A 112 -11.65 -4.46 0.41
N ALA A 113 -11.06 -3.47 -0.24
CA ALA A 113 -11.75 -2.22 -0.59
C ALA A 113 -12.91 -2.48 -1.58
N VAL A 114 -12.74 -3.38 -2.54
CA VAL A 114 -13.80 -3.80 -3.46
C VAL A 114 -14.88 -4.60 -2.72
N LEU A 115 -14.50 -5.56 -1.88
CA LEU A 115 -15.46 -6.36 -1.10
C LEU A 115 -16.33 -5.49 -0.17
N ARG A 116 -15.74 -4.48 0.47
CA ARG A 116 -16.46 -3.54 1.34
C ARG A 116 -17.46 -2.63 0.61
N GLN A 117 -17.45 -2.58 -0.73
CA GLN A 117 -18.49 -1.88 -1.50
C GLN A 117 -19.80 -2.67 -1.58
N HIS A 118 -19.78 -3.98 -1.29
CA HIS A 118 -20.99 -4.81 -1.33
C HIS A 118 -21.89 -4.53 -0.11
N PRO A 119 -23.19 -4.19 -0.29
CA PRO A 119 -24.06 -3.75 0.82
C PRO A 119 -24.26 -4.76 1.97
N GLN A 120 -23.99 -6.04 1.72
CA GLN A 120 -24.12 -7.11 2.73
C GLN A 120 -22.81 -7.41 3.48
N ILE A 121 -21.71 -6.72 3.16
CA ILE A 121 -20.41 -6.91 3.80
C ILE A 121 -20.13 -5.67 4.65
N SER A 122 -20.04 -5.85 5.97
CA SER A 122 -19.63 -4.78 6.89
C SER A 122 -18.12 -4.61 6.93
N ASP A 123 -17.38 -5.70 6.77
CA ASP A 123 -15.92 -5.70 6.82
C ASP A 123 -15.37 -6.94 6.11
N ALA A 124 -14.11 -6.86 5.66
CA ALA A 124 -13.44 -7.93 4.94
C ALA A 124 -11.94 -7.94 5.27
N ALA A 125 -11.39 -9.15 5.42
CA ALA A 125 -9.95 -9.38 5.47
C ALA A 125 -9.57 -10.40 4.38
N VAL A 126 -8.53 -10.10 3.62
CA VAL A 126 -8.06 -10.94 2.50
C VAL A 126 -6.67 -11.45 2.80
N ILE A 127 -6.47 -12.76 2.67
CA ILE A 127 -5.20 -13.44 2.95
C ILE A 127 -4.87 -14.45 1.86
N GLY A 128 -3.58 -14.71 1.67
CA GLY A 128 -3.10 -15.84 0.89
C GLY A 128 -3.20 -17.13 1.71
N VAL A 129 -3.68 -18.20 1.09
CA VAL A 129 -3.60 -19.56 1.65
C VAL A 129 -2.82 -20.46 0.69
N PRO A 130 -2.06 -21.46 1.18
CA PRO A 130 -1.32 -22.36 0.31
C PRO A 130 -2.22 -23.05 -0.72
N ASP A 131 -1.76 -23.13 -1.97
CA ASP A 131 -2.47 -23.80 -3.07
C ASP A 131 -1.48 -24.56 -3.97
N ASP A 132 -1.80 -25.82 -4.29
CA ASP A 132 -0.90 -26.71 -5.05
C ASP A 132 -0.73 -26.29 -6.53
N THR A 133 -1.67 -25.53 -7.08
CA THR A 133 -1.65 -25.10 -8.50
C THR A 133 -1.03 -23.72 -8.65
N TYR A 134 -1.37 -22.81 -7.74
CA TYR A 134 -1.06 -21.38 -7.87
C TYR A 134 0.00 -20.89 -6.89
N GLY A 135 0.52 -21.76 -6.01
CA GLY A 135 1.38 -21.39 -4.89
C GLY A 135 0.55 -20.84 -3.73
N GLU A 136 -0.19 -19.76 -3.99
CA GLU A 136 -1.21 -19.22 -3.08
C GLU A 136 -2.55 -19.05 -3.79
N ALA A 137 -3.64 -19.22 -3.04
CA ALA A 137 -4.99 -18.84 -3.42
C ALA A 137 -5.47 -17.66 -2.56
N VAL A 138 -6.27 -16.78 -3.16
CA VAL A 138 -6.90 -15.66 -2.45
C VAL A 138 -8.05 -16.17 -1.60
N PHE A 139 -8.01 -15.90 -0.29
CA PHE A 139 -9.06 -16.28 0.66
C PHE A 139 -9.58 -15.05 1.40
N ALA A 140 -10.91 -14.89 1.42
CA ALA A 140 -11.56 -13.75 2.07
C ALA A 140 -12.36 -14.20 3.30
N VAL A 141 -12.15 -13.53 4.43
CA VAL A 141 -12.98 -13.62 5.64
C VAL A 141 -13.88 -12.39 5.67
N LEU A 142 -15.19 -12.61 5.78
CA LEU A 142 -16.19 -11.54 5.68
C LEU A 142 -16.98 -11.40 6.98
N VAL A 143 -17.30 -10.16 7.34
CA VAL A 143 -18.28 -9.83 8.36
C VAL A 143 -19.56 -9.39 7.66
N ALA A 144 -20.66 -10.11 7.88
CA ALA A 144 -21.95 -9.76 7.30
C ALA A 144 -22.49 -8.44 7.89
N ALA A 145 -23.21 -7.66 7.08
CA ALA A 145 -23.89 -6.46 7.52
C ALA A 145 -24.82 -6.73 8.72
N GLY A 146 -24.77 -5.86 9.73
CA GLY A 146 -25.53 -6.02 10.98
C GLY A 146 -24.87 -6.93 12.02
N GLN A 147 -23.72 -7.53 11.72
CA GLN A 147 -22.84 -8.18 12.68
C GLN A 147 -21.54 -7.37 12.82
N THR A 148 -21.00 -7.29 14.03
CA THR A 148 -19.66 -6.72 14.25
C THR A 148 -18.63 -7.83 14.32
N ALA A 149 -17.42 -7.57 13.82
CA ALA A 149 -16.29 -8.46 14.01
C ALA A 149 -16.11 -8.76 15.51
N PRO A 150 -15.82 -10.01 15.91
CA PRO A 150 -15.49 -10.30 17.30
C PRO A 150 -14.29 -9.44 17.68
N LYS A 151 -14.38 -8.76 18.83
CA LYS A 151 -13.28 -7.89 19.33
C LYS A 151 -11.99 -8.72 19.37
N SER A 152 -10.92 -8.18 18.80
CA SER A 152 -9.59 -8.77 18.94
C SER A 152 -9.28 -8.94 20.43
N ASN A 153 -8.84 -10.13 20.80
CA ASN A 153 -8.44 -10.40 22.17
C ASN A 153 -7.14 -9.61 22.42
N PRO A 154 -7.05 -8.73 23.44
CA PRO A 154 -5.81 -8.04 23.73
C PRO A 154 -4.74 -9.08 24.12
N SER A 155 -3.63 -9.06 23.38
CA SER A 155 -2.39 -9.79 23.66
C SER A 155 -1.72 -9.33 24.95
#